data_AF-T0ZTT7-F1
#
_entry.id   AF-T0ZTT7-F1
#
_cell.length_a   1.000
_cell.length_b   1.000
_cell.length_c   1.000
_cell.angle_alpha   90.00
_cell.angle_beta   90.00
_cell.angle_gamma   90.00
#
_symmetry.space_group_name_H-M   'P 1'
#
loop_
_entity.id
_entity.type
_entity.pdbx_description
1 polymer ?
#
loop_
_entity_poly.entity_id
_entity_poly.type
_entity_poly.pdbx_seq_one_letter_code
_entity_poly.pdbx_strand_id
1 'polypeptide(L)'
;MPESVICPCGSTNASKRIIQAVDELSGEIFSYFACPDCTLFRLSPRPTATEIGAYYPQHYAPHVGPAPSGLKDALKRLIYQIYWAPDEDVPLRTRQIR
;
A
#
# COMPACT_ATOMS: atom_id res chain seq x y z
N MET A 1 -13.88 15.11 -9.22
CA MET A 1 -13.00 15.62 -10.30
C MET A 1 -11.63 15.05 -10.03
N PRO A 2 -11.07 14.25 -10.94
CA PRO A 2 -9.83 13.57 -10.67
C PRO A 2 -8.63 14.52 -10.80
N GLU A 3 -7.61 14.30 -9.98
CA GLU A 3 -6.55 15.29 -9.73
C GLU A 3 -5.35 15.12 -10.68
N SER A 4 -4.91 16.20 -11.32
CA SER A 4 -3.68 16.26 -12.13
C SER A 4 -2.48 16.61 -11.25
N VAL A 5 -2.00 15.64 -10.49
CA VAL A 5 -0.96 15.90 -9.48
C VAL A 5 0.44 15.85 -10.10
N ILE A 6 1.25 16.83 -9.68
CA ILE A 6 2.71 16.84 -9.78
C ILE A 6 3.27 15.48 -9.34
N CYS A 7 4.41 15.05 -9.87
CA CYS A 7 4.98 13.79 -9.41
C CYS A 7 5.24 13.84 -7.88
N PRO A 8 4.95 12.78 -7.11
CA PRO A 8 5.23 12.76 -5.67
C PRO A 8 6.68 13.06 -5.27
N CYS A 9 7.64 12.94 -6.19
CA CYS A 9 9.02 13.36 -5.95
C CYS A 9 9.24 14.89 -6.02
N GLY A 10 8.22 15.68 -6.38
CA GLY A 10 8.30 17.13 -6.54
C GLY A 10 8.69 17.61 -7.95
N SER A 11 8.96 16.70 -8.90
CA SER A 11 9.26 17.04 -10.30
C SER A 11 8.15 17.87 -10.94
N THR A 12 8.48 19.08 -11.38
CA THR A 12 7.63 19.92 -12.23
C THR A 12 7.85 19.69 -13.72
N ASN A 13 8.86 18.87 -14.08
CA ASN A 13 9.13 18.51 -15.47
C ASN A 13 7.95 17.76 -16.09
N ALA A 14 7.69 18.08 -17.37
CA ALA A 14 6.61 17.46 -18.13
C ALA A 14 6.82 15.94 -18.19
N SER A 15 5.89 15.18 -17.61
CA SER A 15 5.94 13.72 -17.64
C SER A 15 5.68 13.22 -19.06
N LYS A 16 6.47 12.24 -19.52
CA LYS A 16 6.25 11.62 -20.83
C LYS A 16 5.03 10.71 -20.74
N ARG A 17 4.03 10.90 -21.61
CA ARG A 17 2.91 9.96 -21.77
C ARG A 17 3.41 8.71 -22.47
N ILE A 18 3.17 7.55 -21.87
CA ILE A 18 3.69 6.25 -22.32
C ILE A 18 2.59 5.42 -22.98
N ILE A 19 1.44 5.27 -22.31
CA ILE A 19 0.30 4.47 -22.78
C ILE A 19 -0.98 5.27 -22.57
N GLN A 20 -1.94 5.08 -23.46
CA GLN A 20 -3.30 5.55 -23.31
C GLN A 20 -4.23 4.35 -23.50
N ALA A 21 -5.18 4.17 -22.58
CA ALA A 21 -6.18 3.11 -22.58
C ALA A 21 -7.56 3.72 -22.39
N VAL A 22 -8.56 3.07 -22.96
CA VAL A 22 -9.98 3.40 -22.76
C VAL A 22 -10.56 2.31 -21.87
N ASP A 23 -11.23 2.70 -20.80
CA ASP A 23 -11.99 1.76 -19.98
C ASP A 23 -13.21 1.29 -20.75
N GLU A 24 -13.37 -0.03 -20.87
CA GLU A 24 -14.42 -0.63 -21.71
C GLU A 24 -15.83 -0.44 -21.15
N LEU A 25 -15.94 -0.25 -19.82
CA LEU A 25 -17.22 -0.11 -19.14
C LEU A 25 -17.73 1.33 -19.14
N SER A 26 -16.87 2.28 -18.80
CA SER A 26 -17.21 3.70 -18.66
C SER A 26 -16.91 4.54 -19.91
N GLY A 27 -16.04 4.06 -20.80
CA GLY A 27 -15.49 4.84 -21.92
C GLY A 27 -14.48 5.90 -21.49
N GLU A 28 -14.09 5.96 -20.21
CA GLU A 28 -13.12 6.92 -19.71
C GLU A 28 -11.71 6.64 -20.24
N ILE A 29 -10.92 7.70 -20.42
CA ILE A 29 -9.55 7.59 -20.93
C ILE A 29 -8.57 7.66 -19.75
N PHE A 30 -7.76 6.61 -19.62
CA PHE A 30 -6.65 6.56 -18.68
C PHE A 30 -5.32 6.62 -19.41
N SER A 31 -4.35 7.33 -18.85
CA SER A 31 -3.03 7.54 -19.40
C SER A 31 -1.96 7.20 -18.37
N TYR A 32 -0.95 6.44 -18.77
CA TYR A 32 0.25 6.21 -17.98
C TYR A 32 1.31 7.25 -18.35
N PHE A 33 1.88 7.87 -17.32
CA PHE A 33 2.96 8.85 -17.43
C PHE A 33 4.21 8.35 -16.71
N ALA A 34 5.39 8.59 -17.28
CA ALA A 34 6.66 8.38 -16.61
C ALA A 34 7.28 9.74 -16.22
N CYS A 35 7.67 9.87 -14.95
CA CYS A 35 8.44 11.02 -14.49
C CYS A 35 9.88 10.95 -15.04
N PRO A 36 10.42 12.02 -15.64
CA PRO A 36 11.79 12.01 -16.13
C PRO A 36 12.84 12.01 -15.01
N ASP A 37 12.49 12.52 -13.82
CA ASP A 37 13.45 12.72 -12.72
C ASP A 37 13.57 11.49 -11.81
N CYS A 38 12.44 10.88 -11.43
CA CYS A 38 12.41 9.73 -10.51
C CYS A 38 11.94 8.42 -11.14
N THR A 39 11.71 8.42 -12.47
CA THR A 39 11.24 7.26 -13.26
C THR A 39 9.93 6.61 -12.80
N LEU A 40 9.21 7.22 -11.85
CA LEU A 40 7.91 6.73 -11.37
C LEU A 40 6.88 6.73 -12.51
N PHE A 41 6.24 5.58 -12.69
CA PHE A 41 5.08 5.43 -13.55
C PHE A 41 3.80 5.73 -12.74
N ARG A 42 2.94 6.59 -13.29
CA ARG A 42 1.68 6.98 -12.66
C ARG A 42 0.51 6.94 -13.64
N LEU A 43 -0.65 6.53 -13.14
CA LEU A 43 -1.91 6.59 -13.87
C LEU A 43 -2.54 7.98 -13.73
N SER A 44 -3.20 8.43 -14.78
CA SER A 44 -3.99 9.66 -14.79
C SER A 44 -5.22 9.47 -15.68
N PRO A 45 -6.39 9.92 -15.25
CA PRO A 45 -6.59 10.73 -14.06
C PRO A 45 -6.61 9.86 -12.78
N ARG A 46 -6.17 10.40 -11.64
CA ARG A 46 -6.11 9.65 -10.36
C ARG A 46 -7.41 9.88 -9.58
N PRO A 47 -8.02 8.83 -9.00
CA PRO A 47 -9.11 8.99 -8.06
C PRO A 47 -8.67 9.84 -6.85
N THR A 48 -9.52 10.75 -6.42
CA THR A 48 -9.34 11.55 -5.20
C THR A 48 -9.30 10.66 -3.96
N ALA A 49 -8.71 11.16 -2.87
CA ALA A 49 -8.70 10.45 -1.60
C ALA A 49 -10.12 10.05 -1.13
N THR A 50 -11.12 10.90 -1.38
CA THR A 50 -12.53 10.61 -1.06
C THR A 50 -13.10 9.47 -1.91
N GLU A 51 -12.84 9.48 -3.22
CA GLU A 51 -13.28 8.40 -4.13
C GLU A 51 -12.64 7.06 -3.76
N ILE A 52 -11.34 7.05 -3.42
CA ILE A 52 -10.65 5.85 -2.92
C ILE A 52 -11.26 5.41 -1.57
N GLY A 53 -11.47 6.37 -0.67
CA GLY A 53 -12.00 6.11 0.67
C GLY A 53 -13.42 5.53 0.67
N ALA A 54 -14.23 5.79 -0.35
CA ALA A 54 -15.57 5.21 -0.49
C ALA A 54 -15.56 3.67 -0.55
N TYR A 55 -14.45 3.07 -1.01
CA TYR A 55 -14.28 1.61 -1.06
C TYR A 55 -13.81 1.00 0.27
N TYR A 56 -13.33 1.82 1.20
CA TYR A 56 -12.78 1.37 2.50
C TYR A 56 -13.65 1.90 3.64
N PRO A 57 -14.57 1.08 4.17
CA PRO A 57 -15.46 1.49 5.27
C PRO A 57 -14.68 2.02 6.47
N GLN A 58 -15.33 2.83 7.32
CA GLN A 58 -14.69 3.35 8.54
C GLN A 58 -14.26 2.23 9.50
N HIS A 59 -14.96 1.10 9.49
CA HIS A 59 -14.62 -0.10 10.26
C HIS A 59 -13.66 -1.05 9.54
N TYR A 60 -13.07 -0.62 8.42
CA TYR A 60 -12.03 -1.39 7.74
C TYR A 60 -10.86 -1.62 8.70
N ALA A 61 -10.41 -2.88 8.84
CA ALA A 61 -9.46 -3.27 9.88
C ALA A 61 -8.19 -2.37 9.94
N PRO A 62 -7.59 -1.94 8.81
CA PRO A 62 -6.52 -0.95 8.81
C PRO A 62 -6.86 0.44 9.38
N HIS A 63 -8.12 0.91 9.29
CA HIS A 63 -8.54 2.20 9.85
C HIS A 63 -8.72 2.16 11.36
N VAL A 64 -9.26 1.04 11.88
CA VAL A 64 -9.55 0.87 13.32
C VAL A 64 -8.33 0.44 14.14
N GLY A 65 -7.25 0.02 13.46
CA GLY A 65 -6.07 -0.53 14.10
C GLY A 65 -6.28 -1.97 14.59
N PRO A 66 -5.21 -2.67 14.99
CA PRO A 66 -5.33 -4.01 15.52
C PRO A 66 -6.21 -3.98 16.77
N ALA A 67 -7.13 -4.93 16.88
CA ALA A 67 -7.81 -5.19 18.15
C ALA A 67 -6.74 -5.40 19.25
N PRO A 68 -7.02 -5.00 20.51
CA PRO A 68 -6.09 -5.23 21.61
C PRO A 68 -5.69 -6.72 21.61
N SER A 69 -4.39 -6.98 21.49
CA SER A 69 -3.88 -8.33 21.29
C SER A 69 -4.19 -9.19 22.51
N GLY A 70 -5.03 -10.20 22.31
CA GLY A 70 -5.42 -11.13 23.37
C GLY A 70 -4.42 -12.28 23.51
N LEU A 71 -4.67 -13.13 24.50
CA LEU A 71 -3.90 -14.36 24.73
C LEU A 71 -3.91 -15.29 23.50
N LYS A 72 -5.00 -15.26 22.73
CA LYS A 72 -5.13 -15.97 21.44
C LYS A 72 -4.19 -15.42 20.36
N ASP A 73 -4.00 -14.11 20.27
CA ASP A 73 -3.10 -13.49 19.29
C ASP A 73 -1.64 -13.73 19.66
N ALA A 74 -1.33 -13.73 20.96
CA ALA A 74 -0.01 -14.11 21.48
C ALA A 74 0.32 -15.58 21.15
N LEU A 75 -0.63 -16.49 21.37
CA LEU A 75 -0.46 -17.90 21.02
C LEU A 75 -0.32 -18.11 19.51
N LYS A 76 -1.14 -17.42 18.70
CA LYS A 76 -1.05 -17.47 17.22
C LYS A 76 0.30 -16.98 16.72
N ARG A 77 0.82 -15.87 17.29
CA ARG A 77 2.18 -15.39 17.00
C ARG A 77 3.24 -16.42 17.37
N LEU A 78 3.13 -17.03 18.55
CA LEU A 78 4.08 -18.05 19.00
C LEU A 78 4.10 -19.27 18.07
N ILE A 79 2.92 -19.78 17.69
CA ILE A 79 2.81 -20.90 16.74
C ILE A 79 3.41 -20.50 15.39
N TYR A 80 3.11 -19.31 14.88
CA TYR A 80 3.69 -18.84 13.62
C TYR A 80 5.22 -18.74 13.69
N GLN A 81 5.78 -18.24 14.80
CA GLN A 81 7.22 -18.17 15.01
C GLN A 81 7.88 -19.54 15.11
N ILE A 82 7.21 -20.53 15.69
CA ILE A 82 7.76 -21.89 15.85
C ILE A 82 7.71 -22.68 14.54
N TYR A 83 6.65 -22.52 13.76
CA TYR A 83 6.40 -23.38 12.59
C TYR A 83 6.69 -22.71 11.24
N TRP A 84 6.74 -21.37 11.19
CA TRP A 84 6.70 -20.62 9.93
C TRP A 84 7.68 -19.46 9.81
N ALA A 85 8.33 -19.03 10.89
CA ALA A 85 9.41 -18.05 10.78
C ALA A 85 10.66 -18.74 10.22
N PRO A 86 11.41 -18.09 9.29
CA PRO A 86 12.74 -18.58 8.91
C PRO A 86 13.62 -18.66 10.16
N ASP A 87 14.55 -19.63 10.20
CA ASP A 87 15.39 -19.93 11.38
C ASP A 87 16.15 -18.70 11.94
N GLU A 88 16.31 -17.64 11.13
CA GLU A 88 17.00 -16.40 11.45
C GLU A 88 16.21 -15.45 12.37
N ASP A 89 14.88 -15.62 12.49
CA ASP A 89 13.97 -14.68 13.16
C ASP A 89 13.47 -15.13 14.54
N VAL A 90 13.98 -16.25 15.07
CA VAL A 90 13.61 -16.72 16.42
C VAL A 90 14.62 -16.16 17.44
N PRO A 91 14.28 -15.10 18.21
CA PRO A 91 15.16 -14.64 19.27
C PRO A 91 15.26 -15.73 20.34
N LEU A 92 16.38 -16.46 20.35
CA LEU A 92 16.74 -17.35 21.44
C LEU A 92 16.80 -16.51 22.72
N ARG A 93 15.77 -16.61 23.57
CA ARG A 93 15.85 -16.12 24.95
C ARG A 93 17.02 -16.83 25.61
N THR A 94 18.18 -16.21 25.62
CA THR A 94 19.30 -16.61 26.48
C THR A 94 18.84 -16.47 27.92
N ARG A 95 18.41 -17.58 28.51
CA ARG A 95 18.38 -17.72 29.97
C ARG A 95 19.82 -17.67 30.45
N GLN A 96 20.28 -16.49 30.87
CA GLN A 96 21.42 -16.43 31.78
C GLN A 96 20.92 -16.90 33.15
N ILE A 97 21.23 -18.15 33.47
CA ILE A 97 21.18 -18.67 34.82
C ILE A 97 22.44 -18.12 35.51
N ARG A 98 22.24 -17.37 36.59
CA ARG A 98 23.25 -17.15 37.63
C ARG A 98 22.71 -17.75 38.92
#